data_AF-A0A0R2CX66-F1
#
_entry.id   AF-A0A0R2CX66-F1
#
_cell.length_a   1.000
_cell.length_b   1.000
_cell.length_c   1.000
_cell.angle_alpha   90.00
_cell.angle_beta   90.00
_cell.angle_gamma   90.00
#
_symmetry.space_group_name_H-M   'P 1'
#
loop_
_entity.id
_entity.type
_entity.pdbx_description
1 polymer ?
#
loop_
_entity_poly.entity_id
_entity_poly.type
_entity_poly.pdbx_seq_one_letter_code
_entity_poly.pdbx_strand_id
1 'polypeptide(L)' 'MYPNITVYQNLEFALKIHKVEKEECKRRLEKILETLNLTAYRDRLLRQLSGGQKQRVALGRGMAKKKQHFSVG' A
#
# COMPACT_ATOMS: atom_id res chain seq x y z
N MET A 1 -4.10 -3.64 -10.36
CA MET A 1 -2.76 -3.18 -9.94
C MET A 1 -2.03 -2.74 -11.19
N TYR A 2 -1.05 -1.84 -11.08
CA TYR A 2 -0.35 -1.29 -12.23
C TYR A 2 1.06 -1.89 -12.33
N PRO A 3 1.41 -2.57 -13.44
CA PRO A 3 2.65 -3.36 -13.54
C PRO A 3 3.93 -2.52 -13.64
N ASN A 4 3.82 -1.30 -14.15
CA ASN A 4 4.96 -0.43 -14.52
C ASN A 4 5.23 0.68 -13.50
N ILE A 5 4.69 0.55 -12.28
CA ILE A 5 4.94 1.46 -11.16
C ILE A 5 5.34 0.64 -9.93
N THR A 6 5.90 1.31 -8.93
CA THR A 6 6.44 0.64 -7.73
C THR A 6 5.33 0.05 -6.85
N VAL A 7 5.72 -0.79 -5.90
CA VAL A 7 4.82 -1.25 -4.83
C VAL A 7 4.25 -0.06 -4.06
N TYR A 8 5.10 0.89 -3.67
CA TYR A 8 4.67 2.08 -2.95
C TYR A 8 3.62 2.87 -3.73
N GLN A 9 3.86 3.14 -5.01
CA GLN A 9 2.92 3.85 -5.87
C GLN A 9 1.61 3.07 -6.05
N ASN A 10 1.67 1.73 -6.19
CA ASN A 10 0.49 0.88 -6.24
C ASN A 10 -0.38 1.01 -4.97
N LEU A 11 0.23 1.12 -3.80
CA LEU A 11 -0.49 1.31 -2.54
C LEU A 11 -0.98 2.77 -2.39
N GLU A 12 -0.17 3.75 -2.76
CA GLU A 12 -0.49 5.18 -2.68
C GLU A 12 -1.71 5.54 -3.55
N PHE A 13 -1.79 5.00 -4.77
CA PHE A 13 -2.97 5.21 -5.63
C PHE A 13 -4.27 4.70 -4.99
N ALA A 14 -4.21 3.69 -4.11
CA ALA A 14 -5.39 3.23 -3.39
C ALA A 14 -5.83 4.20 -2.27
N LEU A 15 -4.91 5.01 -1.72
CA LEU A 15 -5.19 6.00 -0.66
C LEU A 15 -5.54 7.38 -1.20
N LYS A 16 -4.94 7.83 -2.31
CA LYS A 16 -5.20 9.16 -2.92
C LYS A 16 -6.66 9.37 -3.32
N ILE A 17 -7.38 8.30 -3.64
CA ILE A 17 -8.82 8.32 -3.95
C ILE A 17 -9.64 8.87 -2.76
N HIS A 18 -9.12 8.78 -1.53
CA HIS A 18 -9.82 9.16 -0.31
C HIS A 18 -9.43 10.53 0.26
N LYS A 19 -8.68 11.36 -0.47
CA LYS A 19 -8.25 12.72 -0.05
C LYS A 19 -7.60 12.75 1.35
N VAL A 20 -6.84 11.70 1.69
CA VAL A 20 -6.12 11.61 2.96
C VAL A 20 -4.96 12.60 2.97
N GLU A 21 -4.75 13.30 4.09
CA GLU A 21 -3.59 14.16 4.33
C GLU A 21 -2.28 13.44 4.01
N LYS A 22 -1.31 14.17 3.46
CA LYS A 22 -0.08 13.58 2.91
C LYS A 22 0.69 12.75 3.96
N GLU A 23 0.82 13.27 5.18
CA GLU A 23 1.52 12.59 6.27
C GLU A 23 0.78 11.35 6.76
N GLU A 24 -0.55 11.42 6.85
CA GLU A 24 -1.37 10.27 7.22
C GLU A 24 -1.34 9.19 6.13
N CYS A 25 -1.30 9.59 4.86
CA CYS A 25 -1.11 8.68 3.74
C CYS A 25 0.22 7.93 3.88
N LYS A 26 1.32 8.67 4.10
CA LYS A 26 2.66 8.08 4.31
C LYS A 26 2.66 7.10 5.48
N ARG A 27 2.13 7.49 6.64
CA ARG A 27 2.05 6.63 7.84
C ARG A 27 1.28 5.33 7.57
N ARG A 28 0.14 5.42 6.87
CA ARG A 28 -0.65 4.23 6.49
C ARG A 28 0.12 3.33 5.52
N LEU A 29 0.82 3.91 4.56
CA LEU A 29 1.62 3.16 3.59
C LEU A 29 2.75 2.39 4.27
N GLU A 30 3.51 3.02 5.17
CA GLU A 30 4.55 2.34 5.93
C GLU A 30 3.97 1.17 6.73
N LYS A 31 2.86 1.38 7.45
CA LYS A 31 2.20 0.32 8.22
C LYS A 31 1.75 -0.85 7.35
N ILE A 32 1.21 -0.58 6.15
CA ILE A 32 0.80 -1.64 5.20
C ILE A 32 2.04 -2.40 4.70
N LEU A 33 3.12 -1.69 4.38
CA LEU A 33 4.36 -2.31 3.90
C LEU A 33 4.96 -3.25 4.96
N GLU A 34 5.02 -2.81 6.21
CA GLU A 34 5.51 -3.62 7.33
C GLU A 34 4.62 -4.84 7.58
N THR A 35 3.30 -4.62 7.71
CA THR A 35 2.32 -5.69 8.00
C THR A 35 2.36 -6.81 6.96
N LEU A 36 2.62 -6.48 5.70
CA LEU A 36 2.61 -7.44 4.59
C LEU A 36 4.01 -7.89 4.17
N ASN A 37 5.04 -7.55 4.96
CA ASN A 37 6.43 -7.85 4.67
C ASN A 37 6.82 -7.44 3.23
N LEU A 38 6.48 -6.18 2.89
CA LEU A 38 6.71 -5.53 1.60
C LEU A 38 7.73 -4.39 1.69
N THR A 39 8.22 -4.02 2.87
CA THR A 39 9.15 -2.90 3.07
C THR A 39 10.39 -2.99 2.17
N ALA A 40 11.04 -4.17 2.09
CA ALA A 40 12.19 -4.40 1.22
C ALA A 40 11.87 -4.36 -0.29
N TYR A 41 10.59 -4.32 -0.65
CA TYR A 41 10.08 -4.30 -2.03
C TYR A 41 9.42 -2.96 -2.39
N ARG A 42 9.43 -1.99 -1.47
CA ARG A 42 8.79 -0.66 -1.60
C ARG A 42 8.99 -0.04 -2.99
N ASP A 43 10.25 -0.02 -3.43
CA ASP A 43 10.66 0.67 -4.65
C ASP A 43 10.78 -0.27 -5.87
N ARG A 44 10.48 -1.56 -5.71
CA ARG A 44 10.46 -2.49 -6.84
C ARG A 44 9.21 -2.29 -7.69
N LEU A 45 9.37 -2.46 -9.00
CA LEU A 45 8.24 -2.48 -9.92
C LEU A 45 7.40 -3.72 -9.69
N LEU A 46 6.08 -3.58 -9.79
CA LEU A 46 5.15 -4.69 -9.56
C LEU A 46 5.45 -5.89 -10.49
N ARG A 47 5.89 -5.65 -11.73
CA ARG A 47 6.29 -6.70 -12.67
C ARG A 47 7.46 -7.58 -12.19
N GLN A 48 8.36 -7.03 -11.35
CA GLN A 48 9.55 -7.72 -10.82
C GLN A 48 9.23 -8.62 -9.62
N LEU A 49 7.99 -8.64 -9.16
CA LEU A 49 7.56 -9.44 -8.02
C LEU A 49 7.10 -10.84 -8.42
N SER A 50 7.35 -11.79 -7.53
CA SER A 50 6.72 -13.12 -7.55
C SER A 50 5.20 -13.03 -7.41
N GLY A 51 4.50 -14.11 -7.76
CA GLY A 51 3.04 -14.20 -7.59
C GLY A 51 2.58 -13.94 -6.15
N GLY A 52 3.25 -14.55 -5.16
CA GLY A 52 2.92 -14.35 -3.75
C GLY A 52 3.15 -12.91 -3.27
N GLN A 53 4.24 -12.26 -3.72
CA GLN A 53 4.47 -10.84 -3.43
C GLN A 53 3.37 -9.97 -4.08
N LYS A 54 2.97 -10.25 -5.33
CA LYS A 54 1.87 -9.55 -6.01
C LYS A 54 0.54 -9.69 -5.27
N GLN A 55 0.23 -10.88 -4.73
CA GLN A 55 -0.96 -11.10 -3.90
C GLN A 55 -0.92 -10.23 -2.63
N ARG A 56 0.23 -10.16 -1.94
CA ARG A 56 0.37 -9.26 -0.78
C ARG A 56 0.16 -7.80 -1.15
N VAL A 57 0.67 -7.32 -2.29
CA VAL A 57 0.39 -5.96 -2.77
C VAL A 57 -1.12 -5.74 -3.00
N ALA A 58 -1.82 -6.74 -3.55
CA ALA A 58 -3.27 -6.67 -3.75
C ALA A 58 -4.02 -6.57 -2.40
N LEU A 59 -3.60 -7.34 -1.38
CA LEU A 59 -4.14 -7.23 -0.02
C LEU A 59 -3.91 -5.82 0.57
N GLY A 60 -2.71 -5.28 0.42
CA GLY A 60 -2.38 -3.93 0.88
C GLY A 60 -3.25 -2.85 0.24
N ARG A 61 -3.57 -2.97 -1.06
CA ARG A 61 -4.53 -2.09 -1.73
C ARG A 61 -5.95 -2.21 -1.18
N GLY A 62 -6.35 -3.39 -0.69
CA GLY A 62 -7.60 -3.59 0.03
C GLY A 62 -7.60 -2.93 1.41
N MET A 63 -6.50 -3.08 2.16
CA MET A 63 -6.32 -2.44 3.47
C MET A 63 -6.35 -0.91 3.38
N ALA A 64 -5.72 -0.35 2.35
CA ALA A 64 -5.73 1.09 2.07
C ALA A 64 -7.15 1.67 1.85
N LYS A 65 -8.07 0.89 1.27
CA LYS A 65 -9.45 1.32 1.01
C LYS A 65 -10.34 1.32 2.24
N LYS A 66 -10.07 0.46 3.23
CA LYS A 66 -10.83 0.50 4.48
C LYS A 66 -10.43 1.76 5.24
N LYS A 67 -11.39 2.66 5.48
CA LYS A 67 -11.23 3.69 6.51
C LYS A 67 -10.89 2.95 7.81
N GLN A 68 -9.68 3.12 8.33
CA GLN A 68 -9.45 2.81 9.73
C GLN A 68 -10.36 3.77 10.49
N HIS A 69 -11.46 3.26 11.03
CA HIS A 69 -12.16 3.94 12.10
C HIS A 69 -11.14 4.03 13.23
N PHE A 70 -10.44 5.16 13.31
CA PHE A 70 -9.73 5.55 14.51
C PHE A 70 -10.84 5.97 15.48
N SER A 71 -11.38 5.01 16.23
CA SER A 71 -12.06 5.37 17.48
C SER A 71 -10.97 5.88 18.40
N VAL A 72 -11.01 7.18 18.65
CA VAL A 72 -10.25 7.82 19.72
C VAL A 72 -10.87 7.30 21.01
N GLY A 73 -10.14 6.46 21.73
CA GLY A 73 -10.40 6.14 23.13
C GLY A 73 -9.60 7.08 24.01
#